data_AF-A0A2M7RF39-F1
#
_entry.id   AF-A0A2M7RF39-F1
#
_cell.length_a   1.000
_cell.length_b   1.000
_cell.length_c   1.000
_cell.angle_alpha   90.00
_cell.angle_beta   90.00
_cell.angle_gamma   90.00
#
_symmetry.space_group_name_H-M   'P 1'
#
loop_
_entity.id
_entity.type
_entity.pdbx_description
1 polymer ?
#
loop_
_entity_poly.entity_id
_entity_poly.type
_entity_poly.pdbx_seq_one_letter_code
_entity_poly.pdbx_strand_id
1 'polypeptide(L)'
;MYLGTHLAAGLIIGKITGDYTPAILGSVIGDVDHLYSYYKHGLFQSVEKFIKYARAKENPIDDERNYLHNVNVIFILSLIIMVFNFFTGLVFLIAYLSHLLLDALDHTDFYPFWPNRKINLRGPINFFSIGDIAISIVLLMVWLII
;
A
#
# COMPACT_ATOMS: atom_id res chain seq x y z
N MET A 1 0.07 3.63 5.47
CA MET A 1 -1.40 3.69 5.63
C MET A 1 -1.90 2.28 5.85
N TYR A 2 -3.10 2.07 6.40
CA TYR A 2 -3.63 0.70 6.51
C TYR A 2 -4.37 0.23 5.25
N LEU A 3 -4.53 -1.08 5.13
CA LEU A 3 -5.17 -1.80 4.02
C LEU A 3 -6.49 -1.18 3.55
N GLY A 4 -7.27 -0.56 4.44
CA GLY A 4 -8.53 0.08 4.07
C GLY A 4 -8.35 1.27 3.14
N THR A 5 -7.32 2.08 3.36
CA THR A 5 -6.99 3.24 2.50
C THR A 5 -6.55 2.79 1.11
N HIS A 6 -5.70 1.75 1.08
CA HIS A 6 -5.23 1.12 -0.15
C HIS A 6 -6.37 0.51 -0.96
N LEU A 7 -7.22 -0.30 -0.31
CA LEU A 7 -8.40 -0.89 -0.94
C LEU A 7 -9.36 0.19 -1.46
N ALA A 8 -9.62 1.24 -0.70
CA ALA A 8 -10.48 2.34 -1.13
C ALA A 8 -9.92 3.03 -2.39
N ALA A 9 -8.61 3.24 -2.49
CA ALA A 9 -7.99 3.77 -3.71
C ALA A 9 -8.17 2.81 -4.91
N GLY A 10 -8.00 1.50 -4.71
CA GLY A 10 -8.29 0.49 -5.74
C GLY A 10 -9.74 0.52 -6.20
N LEU A 11 -10.69 0.66 -5.27
CA LEU A 11 -12.12 0.77 -5.58
C LEU A 11 -12.45 2.04 -6.39
N ILE A 12 -11.88 3.19 -6.02
CA ILE A 12 -12.03 4.45 -6.77
C ILE A 12 -11.50 4.27 -8.19
N ILE A 13 -10.27 3.78 -8.33
CA ILE A 13 -9.63 3.63 -9.64
C ILE A 13 -10.41 2.64 -10.50
N GLY A 14 -10.80 1.49 -9.94
CA GLY A 14 -11.61 0.49 -10.63
C GLY A 14 -12.96 1.05 -11.10
N LYS A 15 -13.59 1.93 -10.31
CA LYS A 15 -14.84 2.59 -10.70
C LYS A 15 -14.65 3.56 -11.87
N ILE A 16 -13.57 4.35 -11.84
CA ILE A 16 -13.25 5.33 -12.89
C ILE A 16 -12.86 4.63 -14.20
N THR A 17 -12.11 3.53 -14.11
CA THR A 17 -11.56 2.84 -15.29
C THR A 17 -12.48 1.75 -15.82
N GLY A 18 -13.42 1.26 -15.00
CA GLY A 18 -14.26 0.10 -15.31
C GLY A 18 -13.57 -1.26 -15.14
N ASP A 19 -12.33 -1.29 -14.62
CA ASP A 19 -11.54 -2.52 -14.47
C ASP A 19 -11.09 -2.71 -13.01
N TYR A 20 -11.99 -3.29 -12.19
CA TYR A 20 -11.79 -3.44 -10.75
C TYR A 20 -10.69 -4.42 -10.38
N THR A 21 -10.54 -5.53 -11.10
CA THR A 21 -9.58 -6.59 -10.76
C THR A 21 -8.14 -6.08 -10.71
N PRO A 22 -7.57 -5.49 -11.79
CA PRO A 22 -6.22 -4.95 -11.75
C PRO A 22 -6.10 -3.74 -10.82
N ALA A 23 -7.17 -2.95 -10.66
CA ALA A 23 -7.15 -1.80 -9.75
C ALA A 23 -7.02 -2.25 -8.28
N ILE A 24 -7.85 -3.18 -7.84
CA ILE A 24 -7.79 -3.71 -6.47
C ILE A 24 -6.46 -4.43 -6.27
N LEU A 25 -6.06 -5.32 -7.19
CA LEU A 25 -4.78 -6.03 -7.09
C LEU A 25 -3.59 -5.07 -7.01
N GLY A 26 -3.50 -4.09 -7.91
CA GLY A 26 -2.42 -3.10 -7.90
C GLY A 26 -2.40 -2.30 -6.60
N SER A 27 -3.59 -1.95 -6.09
CA SER A 27 -3.68 -1.16 -4.85
C SER A 27 -3.32 -1.91 -3.58
N VAL A 28 -3.42 -3.25 -3.53
CA VAL A 28 -3.22 -4.01 -2.28
C VAL A 28 -2.06 -5.01 -2.33
N ILE A 29 -1.50 -5.31 -3.51
CA ILE A 29 -0.41 -6.30 -3.61
C ILE A 29 0.83 -5.87 -2.83
N GLY A 30 1.10 -4.57 -2.72
CA GLY A 30 2.17 -4.02 -1.87
C GLY A 30 2.08 -4.51 -0.42
N ASP A 31 0.86 -4.60 0.13
CA ASP A 31 0.61 -5.04 1.51
C ASP A 31 1.07 -6.48 1.80
N VAL A 32 1.40 -7.27 0.77
CA VAL A 32 1.98 -8.60 0.95
C VAL A 32 3.35 -8.53 1.63
N ASP A 33 4.16 -7.48 1.43
CA ASP A 33 5.42 -7.32 2.18
C ASP A 33 5.14 -7.24 3.70
N HIS A 34 4.12 -6.47 4.09
CA HIS A 34 3.67 -6.35 5.49
C HIS A 34 3.23 -7.72 6.03
N LEU A 35 2.34 -8.41 5.31
CA LEU A 35 1.84 -9.72 5.74
C LEU A 35 2.97 -10.75 5.88
N TYR A 36 3.92 -10.74 4.95
CA TYR A 36 5.08 -11.63 4.99
C TYR A 36 5.98 -11.33 6.19
N SER A 37 6.29 -10.05 6.44
CA SER A 37 7.04 -9.63 7.62
C SER A 37 6.34 -10.06 8.92
N TYR A 38 5.04 -9.77 9.03
CA TYR A 38 4.26 -10.11 10.22
C TYR A 38 4.22 -11.62 10.48
N TYR A 39 4.12 -12.42 9.43
CA TYR A 39 4.22 -13.87 9.52
C TYR A 39 5.61 -14.32 9.98
N LYS A 40 6.67 -13.83 9.32
CA LYS A 40 8.07 -14.16 9.61
C LYS A 40 8.44 -13.88 11.07
N HIS A 41 7.93 -12.79 11.65
CA HIS A 41 8.21 -12.39 13.03
C HIS A 41 7.15 -12.84 14.04
N GLY A 42 6.20 -13.68 13.61
CA GLY A 42 5.22 -14.32 14.50
C GLY A 42 4.22 -13.34 15.13
N LEU A 43 3.95 -12.20 14.49
CA LEU A 43 3.02 -11.18 15.00
C LEU A 43 1.58 -11.69 15.00
N PHE A 44 1.23 -12.60 14.09
CA PHE A 44 -0.08 -13.23 14.02
C PHE A 44 -0.34 -14.27 15.13
N GLN A 45 0.65 -14.60 15.96
CA GLN A 45 0.47 -15.55 17.06
C GLN A 45 -0.51 -15.06 18.14
N SER A 46 -0.72 -13.74 18.24
CA SER A 46 -1.68 -13.17 19.18
C SER A 46 -2.14 -11.79 18.71
N VAL A 47 -3.44 -11.51 18.87
CA VAL A 47 -4.02 -10.19 18.55
C VAL A 47 -3.34 -9.07 19.35
N GLU A 48 -2.96 -9.33 20.60
CA GLU A 48 -2.27 -8.35 21.45
C GLU A 48 -0.90 -7.94 20.87
N LYS A 49 -0.05 -8.91 20.49
CA LYS A 49 1.24 -8.61 19.84
C LYS A 49 1.04 -7.81 18.56
N PHE A 50 0.07 -8.21 17.72
CA PHE A 50 -0.22 -7.49 16.48
C PHE A 50 -0.66 -6.05 16.74
N ILE A 51 -1.61 -5.82 17.66
CA ILE A 51 -2.08 -4.46 18.00
C ILE A 51 -0.95 -3.62 18.62
N LYS A 52 -0.15 -4.21 19.51
CA LYS A 52 0.99 -3.53 20.14
C LYS A 52 2.03 -3.11 19.10
N TYR A 53 2.32 -3.99 18.14
CA TYR A 53 3.20 -3.70 17.01
C TYR A 53 2.61 -2.62 16.11
N ALA A 54 1.36 -2.77 15.68
CA ALA A 54 0.66 -1.83 14.81
C ALA A 54 0.61 -0.41 15.39
N ARG A 55 0.57 -0.26 16.72
CA ARG A 55 0.54 1.05 17.41
C ARG A 55 1.91 1.55 17.87
N ALA A 56 2.99 0.85 17.53
CA ALA A 56 4.33 1.31 17.88
C ALA A 56 4.65 2.60 17.12
N LYS A 57 5.28 3.56 17.81
CA LYS A 57 5.67 4.86 17.19
C LYS A 57 6.84 4.75 16.22
N GLU A 58 7.63 3.68 16.37
CA GLU A 58 8.77 3.38 15.51
C GLU A 58 8.56 1.98 14.99
N ASN A 59 8.91 1.76 13.73
CA ASN A 59 8.87 0.43 13.14
C ASN A 59 10.00 -0.42 13.74
N PRO A 60 9.70 -1.43 14.58
CA PRO A 60 10.73 -2.26 15.18
C PRO A 60 11.26 -3.33 14.21
N ILE A 61 10.63 -3.49 13.05
CA ILE A 61 10.93 -4.51 12.04
C ILE A 61 11.10 -3.86 10.66
N ASP A 62 12.35 -3.60 10.30
CA ASP A 62 12.77 -2.91 9.08
C ASP A 62 12.69 -3.78 7.79
N ASP A 63 11.70 -4.70 7.71
CA ASP A 63 11.49 -5.55 6.53
C ASP A 63 10.06 -5.58 5.97
N GLU A 64 9.17 -4.74 6.47
CA GLU A 64 7.75 -4.70 6.07
C GLU A 64 7.46 -3.95 4.76
N ARG A 65 8.43 -3.21 4.20
CA ARG A 65 8.27 -2.36 2.99
C ARG A 65 9.47 -2.41 2.03
N ASN A 66 9.87 -3.61 1.63
CA ASN A 66 11.12 -3.82 0.91
C ASN A 66 10.93 -4.11 -0.58
N TYR A 67 10.30 -5.23 -0.92
CA TYR A 67 10.32 -5.75 -2.29
C TYR A 67 9.17 -5.21 -3.12
N LEU A 68 7.94 -5.39 -2.65
CA LEU A 68 6.73 -4.95 -3.35
C LEU A 68 6.54 -3.43 -3.22
N HIS A 69 7.05 -2.81 -2.16
CA HIS A 69 7.06 -1.35 -2.06
C HIS A 69 8.15 -0.67 -2.93
N ASN A 70 8.80 -1.40 -3.83
CA ASN A 70 9.83 -0.85 -4.71
C ASN A 70 9.25 -0.32 -6.03
N VAL A 71 9.57 0.92 -6.38
CA VAL A 71 9.12 1.59 -7.61
C VAL A 71 9.49 0.80 -8.87
N ASN A 72 10.68 0.19 -8.93
CA ASN A 72 11.11 -0.62 -10.07
C ASN A 72 10.27 -1.89 -10.22
N VAL A 73 9.90 -2.52 -9.10
CA VAL A 73 9.06 -3.73 -9.12
C VAL A 73 7.69 -3.42 -9.71
N ILE A 74 7.12 -2.26 -9.37
CA ILE A 74 5.85 -1.80 -9.95
C ILE A 74 5.96 -1.66 -11.46
N PHE A 75 6.98 -0.97 -11.95
CA PHE A 75 7.17 -0.77 -13.38
C PHE A 75 7.35 -2.09 -14.12
N ILE A 76 8.13 -3.02 -13.56
CA ILE A 76 8.35 -4.34 -14.15
C ILE A 76 7.04 -5.13 -14.21
N LEU A 77 6.32 -5.27 -13.09
CA LEU A 77 5.06 -6.02 -13.04
C LEU A 77 4.01 -5.42 -13.96
N SER A 78 3.88 -4.09 -13.96
CA SER A 78 2.93 -3.38 -14.82
C SER A 78 3.27 -3.57 -16.29
N LEU A 79 4.55 -3.48 -16.67
CA LEU A 79 5.00 -3.71 -18.05
C LEU A 79 4.70 -5.13 -18.50
N ILE A 80 4.93 -6.13 -17.64
CA ILE A 80 4.57 -7.53 -17.93
C ILE A 80 3.07 -7.64 -18.24
N ILE A 81 2.21 -7.03 -17.43
CA ILE A 81 0.75 -7.04 -17.66
C ILE A 81 0.40 -6.30 -18.96
N MET A 82 1.03 -5.15 -19.23
CA MET A 82 0.80 -4.34 -20.42
C MET A 82 1.10 -5.08 -21.73
N VAL A 83 2.07 -6.01 -21.73
CA VAL A 83 2.36 -6.85 -22.89
C VAL A 83 1.16 -7.71 -23.30
N PHE A 84 0.34 -8.17 -22.34
CA PHE A 84 -0.86 -8.96 -22.61
C PHE A 84 -2.10 -8.08 -22.81
N ASN A 85 -2.24 -7.02 -22.03
CA ASN A 85 -3.29 -6.03 -22.17
C ASN A 85 -2.81 -4.67 -21.64
N PHE A 86 -2.56 -3.75 -22.56
CA PHE A 86 -2.05 -2.41 -22.24
C PHE A 86 -2.93 -1.66 -21.25
N PHE A 87 -4.25 -1.69 -21.44
CA PHE A 87 -5.19 -0.97 -20.57
C PHE A 87 -5.19 -1.54 -19.16
N THR A 88 -5.34 -2.86 -19.00
CA THR A 88 -5.28 -3.54 -17.70
C THR A 88 -3.96 -3.27 -16.98
N GLY A 89 -2.83 -3.30 -17.70
CA GLY A 89 -1.53 -2.99 -17.12
C GLY A 89 -1.39 -1.51 -16.69
N LEU A 90 -2.02 -0.59 -17.41
CA LEU A 90 -2.08 0.82 -17.01
C LEU A 90 -2.95 1.03 -15.77
N VAL A 91 -4.11 0.39 -15.68
CA VAL A 91 -4.96 0.43 -14.49
C VAL A 91 -4.21 -0.12 -13.27
N PHE A 92 -3.53 -1.25 -13.44
CA PHE A 92 -2.69 -1.84 -12.39
C PHE A 92 -1.57 -0.88 -11.95
N LEU A 93 -0.85 -0.27 -12.91
CA LEU A 93 0.22 0.70 -12.63
C LEU A 93 -0.29 1.89 -11.81
N ILE A 94 -1.41 2.49 -12.23
CA ILE A 94 -1.98 3.65 -11.53
C ILE A 94 -2.41 3.27 -10.11
N ALA A 95 -3.01 2.10 -9.94
CA ALA A 95 -3.43 1.63 -8.62
C ALA A 95 -2.26 1.28 -7.69
N TYR A 96 -1.17 0.74 -8.24
CA TYR A 96 0.03 0.48 -7.44
C TYR A 96 0.78 1.77 -7.11
N LEU A 97 0.85 2.73 -8.04
CA LEU A 97 1.39 4.05 -7.74
C LEU A 97 0.59 4.74 -6.64
N SER A 98 -0.74 4.61 -6.63
CA SER A 98 -1.56 5.18 -5.54
C SER A 98 -1.26 4.51 -4.20
N HIS A 99 -1.02 3.20 -4.16
CA HIS A 99 -0.54 2.50 -2.96
C HIS A 99 0.77 3.12 -2.43
N LEU A 100 1.82 3.24 -3.25
CA LEU A 100 3.08 3.84 -2.79
C LEU A 100 2.93 5.30 -2.35
N LEU A 101 2.09 6.07 -3.04
CA LEU A 101 1.84 7.47 -2.69
C LEU A 101 1.14 7.58 -1.33
N LEU A 102 0.16 6.71 -1.06
CA LEU A 102 -0.50 6.64 0.24
C LEU A 102 0.48 6.24 1.33
N ASP A 103 1.38 5.30 1.06
CA ASP A 103 2.40 4.90 2.01
C ASP A 103 3.49 5.95 2.26
N ALA A 104 3.82 6.76 1.26
CA ALA A 104 4.67 7.93 1.44
C ALA A 104 4.05 9.01 2.35
N LEU A 105 2.73 8.96 2.59
CA LEU A 105 2.04 9.83 3.56
C LEU A 105 2.04 9.26 4.98
N ASP A 106 2.45 8.00 5.17
CA ASP A 106 2.60 7.38 6.48
C ASP A 106 3.87 7.85 7.19
N HIS A 107 3.82 7.97 8.52
CA HIS A 107 4.95 8.32 9.38
C HIS A 107 6.08 7.28 9.44
N THR A 108 5.82 6.02 9.04
CA THR A 108 6.84 4.97 9.06
C THR A 108 7.82 5.10 7.89
N ASP A 109 9.01 4.50 8.06
CA ASP A 109 10.04 4.49 7.04
C ASP A 109 9.55 3.86 5.72
N PHE A 110 9.72 4.59 4.63
CA PHE A 110 9.44 4.07 3.29
C PHE A 110 10.62 4.35 2.34
N TYR A 111 11.28 3.28 1.89
CA TYR A 111 12.41 3.34 0.97
C TYR A 111 11.98 2.88 -0.44
N PRO A 112 11.48 3.78 -1.32
CA PRO A 112 10.92 3.41 -2.63
C PRO A 112 11.90 2.71 -3.58
N PHE A 113 13.21 2.76 -3.29
CA PHE A 113 14.27 2.17 -4.10
C PHE A 113 15.09 1.12 -3.32
N TRP A 114 14.52 0.51 -2.28
CA TRP A 114 15.17 -0.53 -1.49
C TRP A 114 15.85 -1.60 -2.39
N PRO A 115 17.08 -2.06 -2.11
CA PRO A 115 17.87 -1.84 -0.89
C PRO A 115 18.64 -0.52 -0.86
N ASN A 116 18.51 0.34 -1.88
CA ASN A 116 19.10 1.67 -1.84
C ASN A 116 18.28 2.60 -0.92
N ARG A 117 18.80 2.82 0.29
CA ARG A 117 18.14 3.60 1.37
C ARG A 117 18.41 5.11 1.31
N LYS A 118 18.98 5.64 0.22
CA LYS A 118 19.30 7.07 0.09
C LYS A 118 18.06 7.96 0.10
N ILE A 119 16.93 7.46 -0.40
CA ILE A 119 15.65 8.17 -0.41
C ILE A 119 14.75 7.47 0.59
N ASN A 120 14.40 8.20 1.64
CA ASN A 120 13.48 7.79 2.68
C ASN A 120 12.32 8.77 2.72
N LEU A 121 11.11 8.28 2.50
CA LEU A 121 9.88 9.06 2.58
C LEU A 121 9.22 8.78 3.93
N ARG A 122 8.88 9.85 4.65
CA ARG A 122 8.08 9.82 5.87
C ARG A 122 7.07 10.94 5.80
N GLY A 123 5.80 10.59 5.86
CA GLY A 123 4.70 11.51 5.89
C GLY A 123 4.26 11.88 7.30
N PRO A 124 3.23 12.73 7.42
CA PRO A 124 2.76 13.23 8.71
C PRO A 124 1.72 12.33 9.40
N ILE A 125 1.20 11.30 8.72
CA ILE A 125 0.06 10.53 9.22
C ILE A 125 0.52 9.28 9.95
N ASN A 126 0.18 9.20 11.23
CA ASN A 126 0.46 8.01 12.03
C ASN A 126 -0.49 6.87 11.68
N PHE A 127 0.03 5.65 11.63
CA PHE A 127 -0.75 4.43 11.40
C PHE A 127 -1.83 4.25 12.49
N PHE A 128 -3.05 3.88 12.10
CA PHE A 128 -4.22 3.77 12.99
C PHE A 128 -4.60 5.05 13.76
N SER A 129 -4.09 6.21 13.36
CA SER A 129 -4.49 7.48 13.95
C SER A 129 -5.86 7.95 13.45
N ILE A 130 -6.42 8.96 14.11
CA ILE A 130 -7.64 9.62 13.65
C ILE A 130 -7.47 10.18 12.22
N GLY A 131 -6.26 10.65 11.88
CA GLY A 131 -5.96 11.15 10.53
C GLY A 131 -6.04 10.06 9.47
N ASP A 132 -5.45 8.89 9.75
CA ASP A 132 -5.50 7.71 8.88
C ASP A 132 -6.96 7.25 8.67
N ILE A 133 -7.72 7.09 9.77
CA ILE A 133 -9.15 6.72 9.72
C ILE A 133 -9.96 7.74 8.92
N ALA A 134 -9.73 9.05 9.13
CA ALA A 134 -10.43 10.10 8.41
C ALA A 134 -10.16 10.03 6.90
N ILE A 135 -8.90 9.81 6.49
CA ILE A 135 -8.54 9.65 5.07
C ILE A 135 -9.25 8.43 4.47
N SER A 136 -9.27 7.29 5.16
CA SER A 136 -9.95 6.10 4.66
C SER A 136 -11.45 6.33 4.48
N ILE A 137 -12.11 6.99 5.44
CA ILE A 137 -13.53 7.35 5.34
C ILE A 137 -13.76 8.28 4.15
N VAL A 138 -12.93 9.32 3.98
CA VAL A 138 -13.03 10.24 2.84
C VAL A 138 -12.89 9.50 1.51
N LEU A 139 -11.91 8.62 1.36
CA LEU A 139 -11.75 7.83 0.14
C LEU A 139 -12.96 6.92 -0.12
N LEU A 140 -13.50 6.28 0.92
CA LEU A 140 -14.71 5.47 0.77
C LEU A 140 -15.92 6.31 0.36
N MET A 141 -16.09 7.52 0.91
CA MET A 141 -17.15 8.45 0.49
C MET A 141 -16.95 8.88 -0.97
N VAL A 142 -15.73 9.18 -1.39
CA VAL A 142 -15.41 9.51 -2.78
C VAL A 142 -15.82 8.36 -3.70
N TRP A 143 -15.45 7.12 -3.37
CA TRP A 143 -15.87 5.94 -4.13
C TRP A 143 -17.40 5.78 -4.23
N LEU A 144 -18.14 6.10 -3.17
CA LEU A 144 -19.61 6.03 -3.17
C LEU A 144 -20.25 7.08 -4.08
N ILE A 145 -19.65 8.26 -4.20
CA ILE A 145 -20.22 9.43 -4.90
C ILE A 145 -19.92 9.45 -6.39
N ILE A 146 -18.68 9.15 -6.80
CA ILE A 146 -18.27 9.15 -8.21
C ILE A 146 -18.91 8.01 -8.99
#